data_AF-A0AAU6IP64-F1
#
_entry.id   AF-A0AAU6IP64-F1
#
_cell.length_a   1.000
_cell.length_b   1.000
_cell.length_c   1.000
_cell.angle_alpha   90.00
_cell.angle_beta   90.00
_cell.angle_gamma   90.00
#
_symmetry.space_group_name_H-M   'P 1'
#
loop_
_entity.id
_entity.type
_entity.pdbx_description
1 polymer ?
#
loop_
_entity_poly.entity_id
_entity_poly.type
_entity_poly.pdbx_seq_one_letter_code
_entity_poly.pdbx_strand_id
1 'polypeptide(L)'
;MTDAPWGVRLSPQAAKVLAELPESATEMVRDVLDLAGRTPWGWPQWNAGDAEGEDVRAASIGQLSVVYFINRPLRHLSVLDIVWLG
;
A
#
# COMPACT_ATOMS: atom_id res chain seq x y z
N MET A 1 -6.42 10.94 19.61
CA MET A 1 -5.90 10.46 18.31
C MET A 1 -6.94 9.51 17.77
N THR A 2 -7.52 9.78 16.60
CA THR A 2 -8.61 8.94 16.07
C THR A 2 -8.08 7.53 15.86
N ASP A 3 -8.72 6.55 16.50
CA ASP A 3 -8.28 5.14 16.56
C ASP A 3 -8.67 4.33 15.31
N ALA A 4 -9.28 5.01 14.33
CA ALA A 4 -9.73 4.38 13.10
C ALA A 4 -8.57 4.19 12.11
N PRO A 5 -8.41 2.99 11.51
CA PRO A 5 -7.49 2.75 10.42
C PRO A 5 -7.69 3.73 9.25
N TRP A 6 -6.61 3.99 8.51
CA TRP A 6 -6.69 4.80 7.31
C TRP A 6 -7.49 4.08 6.24
N GLY A 7 -8.38 4.80 5.54
CA GLY A 7 -9.09 4.22 4.41
C GLY A 7 -8.10 3.82 3.32
N VAL A 8 -8.46 2.86 2.46
CA VAL A 8 -7.62 2.44 1.33
C VAL A 8 -8.37 2.65 0.02
N ARG A 9 -7.70 3.21 -0.98
CA ARG A 9 -8.22 3.40 -2.33
C ARG A 9 -7.23 2.85 -3.34
N LEU A 10 -7.71 2.04 -4.27
CA LEU A 10 -6.88 1.48 -5.33
C LEU A 10 -6.86 2.43 -6.54
N SER A 11 -5.69 2.64 -7.11
CA SER A 11 -5.59 3.15 -8.48
C SER A 11 -6.25 2.15 -9.46
N PRO A 12 -6.67 2.59 -10.65
CA PRO A 12 -7.19 1.66 -11.67
C PRO A 12 -6.20 0.54 -12.01
N GLN A 13 -4.90 0.84 -12.02
CA GLN A 13 -3.85 -0.15 -12.26
C GLN A 13 -3.74 -1.15 -11.12
N ALA A 14 -3.69 -0.68 -9.87
CA ALA A 14 -3.65 -1.56 -8.70
C ALA A 14 -4.89 -2.46 -8.60
N ALA A 15 -6.07 -1.92 -8.93
CA ALA A 15 -7.31 -2.69 -8.97
C ALA A 15 -7.26 -3.79 -10.05
N LYS A 16 -6.69 -3.50 -11.22
CA LYS A 16 -6.49 -4.49 -12.28
C LYS A 16 -5.55 -5.61 -11.82
N VAL A 17 -4.38 -5.27 -11.27
CA VAL A 17 -3.43 -6.28 -10.78
C VAL A 17 -4.09 -7.16 -9.73
N LEU A 18 -4.76 -6.56 -8.75
CA LEU A 18 -5.46 -7.30 -7.69
C LEU A 18 -6.48 -8.31 -8.24
N ALA A 19 -7.16 -7.99 -9.34
CA ALA A 19 -8.14 -8.88 -9.97
C ALA A 19 -7.51 -10.08 -10.71
N GLU A 20 -6.23 -10.00 -11.05
CA GLU A 20 -5.49 -11.03 -11.78
C GLU A 20 -4.64 -11.92 -10.84
N LEU A 21 -4.54 -11.56 -9.56
CA LEU A 21 -3.76 -12.32 -8.57
C LEU A 21 -4.42 -13.65 -8.20
N PRO A 22 -3.63 -14.71 -7.91
CA PRO A 22 -4.11 -15.89 -7.21
C PRO A 22 -4.79 -15.52 -5.88
N GLU A 23 -5.70 -16.37 -5.40
CA GLU A 23 -6.44 -16.14 -4.15
C GLU A 23 -5.51 -15.91 -2.96
N SER A 24 -4.46 -16.74 -2.81
CA SER A 24 -3.47 -16.61 -1.74
C SER A 24 -2.71 -15.27 -1.77
N ALA A 25 -2.38 -14.77 -2.96
CA ALA A 25 -1.74 -13.46 -3.11
C ALA A 25 -2.74 -12.32 -2.83
N THR A 26 -4.00 -12.49 -3.20
CA THR A 26 -5.07 -11.53 -2.89
C THR A 26 -5.29 -11.38 -1.38
N GLU A 27 -5.27 -12.49 -0.63
CA GLU A 27 -5.33 -12.47 0.83
C GLU A 27 -4.13 -11.73 1.43
N MET A 28 -2.92 -12.02 0.94
CA MET A 28 -1.71 -11.33 1.37
C MET A 28 -1.76 -9.81 1.11
N VAL A 29 -2.32 -9.38 -0.02
CA VAL A 29 -2.55 -7.95 -0.29
C VAL A 29 -3.49 -7.34 0.75
N ARG A 30 -4.58 -8.02 1.11
CA ARG A 30 -5.52 -7.52 2.12
C ARG A 30 -4.85 -7.37 3.48
N ASP A 31 -4.06 -8.36 3.90
CA ASP A 31 -3.34 -8.33 5.17
C ASP A 31 -2.30 -7.21 5.22
N VAL A 32 -1.52 -7.03 4.13
CA VAL A 32 -0.55 -5.93 4.01
C VAL A 32 -1.26 -4.58 4.06
N LEU A 33 -2.39 -4.42 3.37
CA LEU A 33 -3.16 -3.18 3.38
C LEU A 33 -3.80 -2.88 4.74
N ASP A 34 -4.25 -3.88 5.50
CA ASP A 34 -4.72 -3.70 6.88
C ASP A 34 -3.59 -3.19 7.78
N LEU A 35 -2.40 -3.80 7.71
CA LEU A 35 -1.24 -3.37 8.48
C LEU A 35 -0.76 -1.97 8.09
N ALA A 36 -0.70 -1.66 6.79
CA ALA A 36 -0.38 -0.33 6.29
C ALA A 36 -1.43 0.69 6.74
N GLY A 37 -2.72 0.35 6.73
CA GLY A 37 -3.80 1.21 7.20
C GLY A 37 -3.71 1.57 8.69
N ARG A 38 -3.19 0.66 9.52
CA ARG A 38 -2.94 0.89 10.95
C ARG A 38 -1.66 1.69 11.19
N THR A 39 -0.63 1.46 10.39
CA THR A 39 0.69 2.09 10.54
C THR A 39 1.24 2.63 9.20
N PRO A 40 0.66 3.72 8.65
CA PRO A 40 1.02 4.18 7.31
C PRO A 40 2.50 4.54 7.13
N TRP A 41 3.13 5.10 8.16
CA TRP A 41 4.56 5.43 8.18
C TRP A 41 5.45 4.31 8.75
N GLY A 42 4.88 3.14 9.07
CA GLY A 42 5.63 1.98 9.57
C GLY A 42 6.45 1.27 8.48
N TRP A 43 6.22 1.62 7.22
CA TRP A 43 6.88 1.07 6.05
C TRP A 43 7.92 2.05 5.49
N PRO A 44 9.01 1.55 4.87
CA PRO A 44 10.05 2.41 4.32
C PRO A 44 9.51 3.30 3.21
N GLN A 45 10.17 4.45 3.03
CA GLN A 45 9.95 5.28 1.85
C GLN A 45 10.27 4.48 0.59
N TRP A 46 9.43 4.58 -0.43
CA TRP A 46 9.59 3.82 -1.67
C TRP A 46 10.90 4.19 -2.39
N ASN A 47 11.20 5.49 -2.48
CA ASN A 47 12.43 5.99 -3.05
C ASN A 47 13.12 6.93 -2.04
N ALA A 48 14.14 6.44 -1.34
CA ALA A 48 14.88 7.21 -0.35
C ALA A 48 15.70 8.38 -0.95
N GLY A 49 15.94 8.37 -2.27
CA GLY A 49 16.61 9.47 -2.98
C GLY A 49 15.67 10.61 -3.39
N ASP A 50 14.36 10.42 -3.24
CA ASP A 50 13.35 11.41 -3.60
C ASP A 50 12.85 12.16 -2.37
N ALA A 51 13.34 13.37 -2.15
CA ALA A 51 12.93 14.19 -1.00
C ALA A 51 11.45 14.62 -1.06
N GLU A 52 10.85 14.68 -2.26
CA GLU A 52 9.44 15.04 -2.44
C GLU A 52 8.51 13.84 -2.21
N GLY A 53 9.04 12.63 -2.39
CA GLY A 53 8.35 11.36 -2.20
C GLY A 53 8.19 10.92 -0.74
N GLU A 54 8.26 11.83 0.24
CA GLU A 54 8.24 11.46 1.66
C GLU A 54 6.97 10.68 2.04
N ASP A 55 5.84 10.88 1.37
CA ASP A 55 4.59 10.18 1.69
C ASP A 55 4.34 8.95 0.80
N VAL A 56 5.29 8.60 -0.07
CA VAL A 56 5.21 7.38 -0.88
C VAL A 56 5.97 6.26 -0.18
N ARG A 57 5.26 5.19 0.16
CA ARG A 57 5.78 4.06 0.94
C ARG A 57 5.67 2.77 0.15
N ALA A 58 6.55 1.84 0.48
CA ALA A 58 6.53 0.48 -0.05
C ALA A 58 6.36 -0.51 1.10
N ALA A 59 5.20 -1.17 1.16
CA ALA A 59 4.97 -2.28 2.08
C ALA A 59 5.30 -3.59 1.36
N SER A 60 6.41 -4.22 1.77
CA SER A 60 6.92 -5.43 1.12
C SER A 60 6.98 -6.59 2.12
N ILE A 61 6.34 -7.71 1.77
CA ILE A 61 6.39 -8.97 2.51
C ILE A 61 6.58 -10.11 1.51
N GLY A 62 7.69 -10.84 1.62
CA GLY A 62 7.99 -11.96 0.73
C GLY A 62 8.02 -11.55 -0.74
N GLN A 63 7.16 -12.17 -1.56
CA GLN A 63 7.04 -11.90 -3.00
C GLN A 63 6.07 -10.76 -3.34
N LEU A 64 5.40 -10.17 -2.34
CA LEU A 64 4.44 -9.09 -2.53
C LEU A 64 5.06 -7.74 -2.13
N SER A 65 4.86 -6.72 -2.96
CA SER A 65 5.08 -5.32 -2.61
C SER A 65 3.88 -4.47 -3.00
N VAL A 66 3.44 -3.60 -2.09
CA VAL A 66 2.38 -2.61 -2.35
C VAL A 66 2.97 -1.23 -2.19
N VAL A 67 2.91 -0.43 -3.24
CA VAL A 67 3.34 0.98 -3.22
C VAL A 67 2.11 1.85 -3.01
N TYR A 68 2.15 2.71 -2.00
CA TYR A 68 1.03 3.61 -1.69
C TYR A 68 1.49 5.02 -1.33
N PHE A 69 0.64 5.99 -1.60
CA PHE A 69 0.78 7.36 -1.14
C PHE A 69 -0.11 7.61 0.09
N ILE A 70 0.44 8.25 1.12
CA ILE A 70 -0.29 8.65 2.32
C ILE A 70 -0.96 10.01 2.10
N ASN A 71 -2.26 10.01 1.81
CA ASN A 71 -3.02 11.25 1.68
C ASN A 71 -3.41 11.79 3.06
N ARG A 72 -2.53 12.60 3.67
CA ARG A 72 -2.75 13.12 5.03
C ARG A 72 -4.05 13.91 5.19
N PRO A 73 -4.41 14.86 4.30
CA PRO A 73 -5.63 15.63 4.44
C PRO A 73 -6.91 14.79 4.41
N LEU A 74 -6.94 13.74 3.57
CA LEU A 74 -8.13 12.90 3.38
C LEU A 74 -8.07 11.58 4.18
N ARG A 75 -7.01 11.37 4.97
CA ARG A 75 -6.78 10.21 5.82
C ARG A 75 -7.03 8.86 5.13
N HIS A 76 -6.45 8.70 3.93
CA HIS A 76 -6.46 7.42 3.23
C HIS A 76 -5.13 7.12 2.55
N LEU A 77 -4.91 5.85 2.25
CA LEU A 77 -3.81 5.34 1.45
C LEU A 77 -4.30 5.21 0.01
N SER A 78 -3.61 5.87 -0.92
CA SER A 78 -3.81 5.69 -2.36
C SER A 78 -2.81 4.64 -2.84
N VAL A 79 -3.28 3.42 -3.10
CA VAL A 79 -2.43 2.36 -3.64
C VAL A 79 -2.12 2.68 -5.09
N LEU A 80 -0.83 2.92 -5.35
CA LEU A 80 -0.32 3.32 -6.65
C LEU A 80 -0.07 2.07 -7.50
N ASP A 81 0.59 1.07 -6.90
CA ASP A 81 0.99 -0.16 -7.58
C ASP A 81 1.00 -1.37 -6.64
N ILE A 82 0.81 -2.55 -7.23
CA ILE A 82 0.91 -3.84 -6.56
C ILE A 82 1.85 -4.70 -7.41
N VAL A 83 2.93 -5.17 -6.80
CA VAL A 83 3.93 -6.02 -7.45
C VAL A 83 3.91 -7.38 -6.80
N TRP A 84 3.69 -8.41 -7.61
CA TRP A 84 3.69 -9.81 -7.18
C TRP A 84 4.70 -10.59 -8.02
N LEU A 85 5.64 -11.26 -7.35
CA LEU A 85 6.76 -11.97 -7.98
C LEU A 85 6.55 -13.50 -8.05
N GLY A 86 5.32 -14.02 -7.87
CA GLY A 86 5.02 -15.46 -7.74
C GLY A 86 3.87 -15.99 -8.59
#